data_AF-K9BWK1-F1
#
_entry.id   AF-K9BWK1-F1
#
_cell.length_a   1.000
_cell.length_b   1.000
_cell.length_c   1.000
_cell.angle_alpha   90.00
_cell.angle_beta   90.00
_cell.angle_gamma   90.00
#
_symmetry.space_group_name_H-M   'P 1'
#
loop_
_entity.id
_entity.type
_entity.pdbx_description
1 polymer ?
#
loop_
_entity_poly.entity_id
_entity_poly.type
_entity_poly.pdbx_seq_one_letter_code
_entity_poly.pdbx_strand_id
1 'polypeptide(L)'
;MARNNAALILRHLNASNQSKVAEQVGVDGSTLSRLKNDKKNNGLTELEFIGALLNSLELKVVSASDVYCSPEVAEATRVYLAHAFTSPEYMRILFK
;
A
#
# COMPACT_ATOMS: atom_id res chain seq x y z
N MET A 1 -11.85 -2.62 6.78
CA MET A 1 -12.00 -1.18 7.08
C MET A 1 -10.61 -0.57 7.15
N ALA A 2 -10.28 0.33 6.21
CA ALA A 2 -8.98 0.99 6.11
C ALA A 2 -8.73 1.86 7.34
N ARG A 3 -8.03 1.33 8.35
CA ARG A 3 -7.72 2.08 9.58
C ARG A 3 -6.54 3.02 9.29
N ASN A 4 -6.90 4.23 8.87
CA ASN A 4 -6.10 5.46 8.87
C ASN A 4 -4.93 5.53 7.86
N ASN A 5 -5.26 5.80 6.58
CA ASN A 5 -4.28 6.07 5.53
C ASN A 5 -3.25 7.16 5.92
N ALA A 6 -3.66 8.21 6.65
CA ALA A 6 -2.73 9.25 7.11
C ALA A 6 -1.67 8.69 8.07
N ALA A 7 -2.07 7.83 9.02
CA ALA A 7 -1.13 7.19 9.93
C ALA A 7 -0.14 6.27 9.21
N LEU A 8 -0.60 5.55 8.18
CA LEU A 8 0.28 4.71 7.36
C LEU A 8 1.31 5.55 6.59
N ILE A 9 0.86 6.61 5.92
CA ILE A 9 1.73 7.55 5.19
C ILE A 9 2.79 8.15 6.13
N LEU A 10 2.37 8.69 7.28
CA LEU A 10 3.28 9.33 8.24
C LEU A 10 4.26 8.34 8.85
N ARG A 11 3.82 7.11 9.18
CA ARG A 11 4.70 6.06 9.69
C ARG A 11 5.78 5.69 8.68
N HIS A 12 5.41 5.45 7.42
CA HIS A 12 6.39 5.11 6.39
C HIS A 12 7.32 6.27 6.06
N LEU A 13 6.81 7.50 6.02
CA LEU A 13 7.63 8.68 5.78
C LEU A 13 8.66 8.90 6.89
N ASN A 14 8.25 8.78 8.15
CA ASN A 14 9.15 8.94 9.29
C ASN A 14 10.19 7.81 9.41
N ALA A 15 9.88 6.60 8.91
CA ALA A 15 10.82 5.48 8.85
C ALA A 15 11.75 5.53 7.62
N SER A 16 11.51 6.43 6.67
CA SER A 16 12.27 6.56 5.42
C SER A 16 13.35 7.63 5.50
N ASN A 17 14.29 7.60 4.56
CA ASN A 17 15.19 8.73 4.32
C ASN A 17 14.39 9.88 3.66
N GLN A 18 13.93 10.83 4.47
CA GLN A 18 13.06 11.92 4.04
C GLN A 18 13.71 12.81 2.96
N SER A 19 15.04 12.99 2.96
CA SER A 19 15.72 13.74 1.90
C SER A 19 15.62 13.05 0.55
N LYS A 20 15.81 11.72 0.53
CA LYS A 20 15.63 10.91 -0.68
C LYS A 20 14.18 10.90 -1.15
N VAL A 21 13.23 10.81 -0.22
CA VAL A 21 11.80 10.90 -0.56
C VAL A 21 11.47 12.26 -1.18
N ALA A 22 11.98 13.35 -0.61
CA ALA A 22 11.79 14.71 -1.13
C ALA A 22 12.31 14.83 -2.57
N GLU A 23 13.53 14.35 -2.82
CA GLU A 23 14.14 14.31 -4.16
C GLU A 23 13.27 13.51 -5.15
N GLN A 24 12.78 12.33 -4.75
CA GLN A 24 11.95 11.47 -5.60
C GLN A 24 10.62 12.09 -5.99
N VAL A 25 10.05 12.96 -5.15
CA VAL A 25 8.80 13.68 -5.45
C VAL A 25 9.06 15.09 -5.98
N GLY A 26 10.32 15.46 -6.25
CA GLY A 26 10.70 16.74 -6.85
C GLY A 26 10.55 17.96 -5.93
N VAL A 27 10.67 17.78 -4.61
CA VAL A 27 10.62 18.87 -3.62
C VAL A 27 11.88 18.91 -2.77
N ASP A 28 12.17 20.05 -2.16
CA ASP A 28 13.23 20.14 -1.16
C ASP A 28 12.77 19.62 0.22
N GLY A 29 13.73 19.34 1.11
CA GLY A 29 13.43 18.82 2.45
C GLY A 29 12.62 19.77 3.34
N SER A 30 12.75 21.09 3.15
CA SER A 30 11.97 22.09 3.90
C SER A 30 10.50 22.08 3.46
N THR A 31 10.25 21.91 2.17
CA THR A 31 8.93 21.74 1.59
C THR A 31 8.28 20.46 2.11
N LEU A 32 9.01 19.33 2.10
CA LEU A 32 8.50 18.09 2.68
C LEU A 32 8.21 18.22 4.18
N SER A 33 9.04 18.96 4.93
CA SER A 33 8.80 19.23 6.36
C SER A 33 7.53 20.04 6.58
N ARG A 34 7.27 21.07 5.76
CA ARG A 34 6.04 21.86 5.82
C ARG A 34 4.80 21.01 5.52
N LEU A 35 4.84 20.18 4.47
CA LEU A 35 3.75 19.26 4.13
C LEU A 35 3.36 18.36 5.32
N LYS A 36 4.35 17.96 6.13
CA LYS A 36 4.18 17.08 7.28
C LYS A 36 3.65 17.80 8.51
N ASN A 37 4.06 19.05 8.74
CA ASN A 37 3.89 19.71 10.04
C ASN A 37 2.94 20.92 10.00
N ASP A 38 2.78 21.59 8.87
CA ASP A 38 2.00 22.82 8.76
C ASP A 38 0.52 22.50 8.65
N LYS A 39 -0.25 22.87 9.67
CA LYS A 39 -1.71 22.76 9.65
C LYS A 39 -2.34 23.82 8.75
N LYS A 40 -3.34 23.41 7.98
CA LYS A 40 -4.16 24.31 7.16
C LYS A 40 -5.45 24.70 7.89
N ASN A 41 -6.28 25.48 7.21
CA ASN A 41 -7.56 26.00 7.72
C ASN A 41 -8.55 24.92 8.20
N ASN A 42 -8.42 23.69 7.72
CA ASN A 42 -9.20 22.53 8.15
C ASN A 42 -8.61 21.80 9.38
N GLY A 43 -7.54 22.32 9.97
CA GLY A 43 -6.87 21.73 11.14
C GLY A 43 -5.98 20.52 10.85
N LEU A 44 -5.86 20.13 9.58
CA LEU A 44 -5.04 19.02 9.09
C LEU A 44 -3.75 19.53 8.44
N THR A 45 -2.68 18.75 8.52
CA THR A 45 -1.52 18.93 7.64
C THR A 45 -1.84 18.46 6.23
N GLU A 46 -1.03 18.82 5.24
CA GLU A 46 -1.25 18.37 3.85
C GLU A 46 -1.21 16.84 3.74
N LEU A 47 -0.33 16.15 4.48
CA LEU A 47 -0.29 14.68 4.50
C LEU A 47 -1.52 14.07 5.18
N GLU A 48 -2.01 14.67 6.27
CA GLU A 48 -3.24 14.24 6.93
C GLU A 48 -4.45 14.44 6.01
N PHE A 49 -4.49 15.55 5.28
CA PHE A 49 -5.52 15.83 4.28
C PHE A 49 -5.52 14.78 3.16
N ILE A 50 -4.36 14.41 2.61
CA ILE A 50 -4.26 13.34 1.61
C ILE A 50 -4.82 12.02 2.16
N GLY A 51 -4.45 11.65 3.38
CA GLY A 51 -4.97 10.43 4.01
C GLY A 51 -6.49 10.48 4.23
N ALA A 52 -7.02 11.62 4.66
CA ALA A 52 -8.45 11.84 4.82
C ALA A 52 -9.21 11.78 3.48
N LEU A 53 -8.67 12.43 2.45
CA LEU A 53 -9.23 12.41 1.09
C LEU A 53 -9.32 10.99 0.55
N LEU A 54 -8.25 10.20 0.68
CA LEU A 54 -8.24 8.79 0.27
C LEU A 54 -9.31 7.98 1.00
N ASN A 55 -9.50 8.20 2.31
CA ASN A 55 -10.57 7.55 3.06
C ASN A 55 -11.96 7.96 2.54
N SER A 56 -12.18 9.25 2.25
CA SER A 56 -13.45 9.75 1.72
C SER A 56 -13.77 9.24 0.31
N LEU A 57 -12.74 8.91 -0.47
CA LEU A 57 -12.88 8.30 -1.80
C LEU A 57 -12.95 6.77 -1.76
N GLU A 58 -13.00 6.18 -0.56
CA GLU A 58 -12.98 4.72 -0.36
C GLU A 58 -11.73 4.03 -0.93
N LEU A 59 -10.62 4.78 -1.06
CA LEU A 59 -9.34 4.28 -1.53
C LEU A 59 -8.48 3.76 -0.38
N LYS A 60 -7.82 2.61 -0.62
CA LYS A 60 -6.95 1.96 0.36
C LYS A 60 -5.48 2.15 -0.02
N VAL A 61 -4.67 2.64 0.92
CA VAL A 61 -3.20 2.62 0.79
C VAL A 61 -2.66 1.37 1.48
N VAL A 62 -1.70 0.71 0.83
CA VAL A 62 -1.05 -0.52 1.30
C VAL A 62 0.43 -0.43 0.99
N SER A 63 1.28 -1.04 1.80
CA SER A 63 2.71 -1.04 1.48
C SER A 63 2.93 -1.83 0.19
N ALA A 64 3.80 -1.37 -0.69
CA ALA A 64 4.18 -2.14 -1.87
C ALA A 64 4.84 -3.48 -1.49
N SER A 65 5.43 -3.55 -0.30
CA SER A 65 6.01 -4.77 0.28
C SER A 65 4.98 -5.68 0.95
N ASP A 66 3.71 -5.27 1.06
CA ASP A 66 2.67 -6.12 1.65
C ASP A 66 2.35 -7.23 0.65
N VAL A 67 3.03 -8.36 0.85
CA VAL A 67 2.75 -9.60 0.14
C VAL A 67 1.50 -10.22 0.78
N TYR A 68 0.37 -10.18 0.07
CA TYR A 68 -0.92 -10.72 0.54
C TYR A 68 -0.98 -12.25 0.64
N CYS A 69 0.07 -12.94 0.21
CA CYS A 69 0.13 -14.39 0.13
C CYS A 69 1.55 -14.82 0.48
N SER A 70 1.75 -15.57 1.57
CA SER A 70 3.10 -15.97 1.98
C SER A 70 3.85 -16.62 0.79
N PRO A 71 5.17 -16.43 0.67
CA PRO A 71 5.94 -17.00 -0.44
C PRO A 71 5.68 -18.51 -0.61
N GLU A 72 5.50 -19.23 0.50
CA GLU A 72 5.17 -20.65 0.52
C GLU A 72 3.79 -20.95 -0.08
N VAL A 73 2.78 -20.14 0.25
CA VAL A 73 1.43 -20.31 -0.31
C VAL A 73 1.41 -19.93 -1.79
N ALA A 74 2.16 -18.89 -2.19
CA ALA A 74 2.29 -18.49 -3.58
C ALA A 74 2.95 -19.61 -4.40
N GLU A 75 4.01 -20.23 -3.88
CA GLU A 75 4.71 -21.34 -4.53
C GLU A 75 3.87 -22.61 -4.56
N ALA A 76 3.19 -22.96 -3.45
CA ALA A 76 2.26 -24.09 -3.41
C ALA A 76 1.14 -23.92 -4.45
N THR A 77 0.58 -22.70 -4.57
CA THR A 77 -0.45 -22.38 -5.57
C THR A 77 0.10 -22.49 -6.99
N ARG A 78 1.34 -22.02 -7.23
CA ARG A 78 2.01 -22.13 -8.54
C ARG A 78 2.18 -23.58 -8.97
N VAL A 79 2.69 -24.44 -8.07
CA VAL A 79 2.87 -25.88 -8.31
C VAL A 79 1.52 -26.54 -8.56
N TYR A 80 0.54 -26.28 -7.70
CA TYR A 80 -0.81 -26.79 -7.88
C TYR A 80 -1.39 -26.41 -9.24
N LEU A 81 -1.34 -25.14 -9.65
CA LEU A 81 -1.87 -24.68 -10.95
C LEU A 81 -1.13 -25.31 -12.13
N ALA A 82 0.20 -25.49 -12.04
CA ALA A 82 0.98 -26.12 -13.09
C ALA A 82 0.56 -27.58 -13.34
N HIS A 83 0.12 -28.29 -12.31
CA HIS A 83 -0.32 -29.68 -12.41
C HIS A 83 -1.84 -29.85 -12.54
N ALA A 84 -2.64 -28.90 -12.06
CA ALA A 84 -4.09 -28.96 -12.09
C ALA A 84 -4.65 -29.14 -13.51
N PHE A 85 -4.11 -28.41 -14.49
CA PHE A 85 -4.54 -28.49 -15.89
C PHE A 85 -4.04 -29.74 -16.63
N THR A 86 -3.06 -30.44 -16.08
CA THR A 86 -2.54 -31.70 -16.66
C THR A 86 -3.21 -32.94 -16.05
N SER A 87 -4.12 -32.76 -15.08
CA SER A 87 -4.89 -33.84 -14.47
C SER A 87 -6.36 -33.81 -14.94
N PRO A 88 -6.77 -34.71 -15.85
CA PRO A 88 -8.14 -34.74 -16.38
C PRO A 88 -9.22 -34.96 -15.32
N GLU A 89 -8.92 -35.77 -14.30
CA GLU A 89 -9.86 -36.02 -13.19
C GLU A 89 -10.02 -34.80 -12.28
N TYR A 90 -8.96 -34.04 -12.11
CA TYR A 90 -9.02 -32.81 -11.34
C TYR A 90 -9.90 -31.74 -12.02
N MET A 91 -9.75 -31.57 -13.33
CA MET A 91 -10.59 -30.68 -14.13
C MET A 91 -12.07 -31.12 -14.14
N ARG A 92 -12.35 -32.42 -14.15
CA ARG A 92 -13.72 -32.96 -14.03
C ARG A 92 -14.39 -32.61 -12.71
N ILE A 93 -13.65 -32.54 -11.61
CA ILE A 93 -14.18 -32.15 -10.30
C ILE A 93 -14.47 -30.64 -10.27
N LEU A 94 -13.58 -29.81 -10.83
CA LEU A 94 -13.70 -28.36 -10.79
C LEU A 94 -14.82 -27.78 -11.67
N PHE A 95 -15.10 -28.39 -12.83
CA PHE A 95 -16.08 -27.88 -13.81
C PHE A 95 -17.35 -28.72 -13.87
N LYS A 96 -17.73 -29.32 -12.75
CA LYS A 96 -18.95 -30.12 -12.63
C LYS A 96 -20.18 -29.26 -12.41
#